data_AF-A0A7W0VHY3-F1
#
_entry.id   AF-A0A7W0VHY3-F1
#
_cell.length_a   1.000
_cell.length_b   1.000
_cell.length_c   1.000
_cell.angle_alpha   90.00
_cell.angle_beta   90.00
_cell.angle_gamma   90.00
#
_symmetry.space_group_name_H-M   'P 1'
#
loop_
_entity.id
_entity.type
_entity.pdbx_description
1 polymer ?
#
loop_
_entity_poly.entity_id
_entity_poly.type
_entity_poly.pdbx_seq_one_letter_code
_entity_poly.pdbx_strand_id
1 'polypeptide(L)'
;MRARGWVIVGVLGCAVAVAGAQPKDPKPLTVDIKPFKDQLIVLKDSAGGTYVVLPPTATTEVRAWYGTGKILYEQIKDSFGANGDAWSMSIWAPRIPEARPGAIERKKDGTFFKSCDFKDDSVLTQVTGDKAKLVLDKYTFVSPGMVRVPHLLARDDSGVYYFVDRLSKVHGGKSFRVFVGRKGGMKLLALTDVATDSGGQVFSTKTGDLRLVYTADNGMGEPKSRSPVWVKGGKKSELVELSVEINGPLIFNELGVYKFIGSICENV
;
A
#
# COMPACT_ATOMS: atom_id res chain seq x y z
N MET A 1 42.20 -53.63 -35.17
CA MET A 1 41.02 -53.43 -34.30
C MET A 1 41.17 -52.09 -33.60
N ARG A 2 40.25 -51.16 -33.84
CA ARG A 2 40.30 -49.76 -33.37
C ARG A 2 39.58 -49.65 -32.02
N ALA A 3 40.23 -49.10 -31.00
CA ALA A 3 39.58 -48.63 -29.79
C ALA A 3 39.61 -47.10 -29.77
N ARG A 4 38.45 -46.47 -29.91
CA ARG A 4 38.22 -45.02 -29.75
C ARG A 4 37.59 -44.80 -28.38
N GLY A 5 38.36 -44.27 -27.43
CA GLY A 5 37.81 -43.75 -26.17
C GLY A 5 37.23 -42.36 -26.40
N TRP A 6 35.97 -42.16 -26.06
CA TRP A 6 35.31 -40.85 -26.07
C TRP A 6 35.34 -40.26 -24.66
N VAL A 7 35.87 -39.04 -24.54
CA VAL A 7 35.77 -38.21 -23.34
C VAL A 7 34.46 -37.43 -23.43
N ILE A 8 33.53 -37.65 -22.50
CA ILE A 8 32.33 -36.82 -22.34
C ILE A 8 32.73 -35.67 -21.41
N VAL A 9 32.90 -34.47 -21.98
CA VAL A 9 32.98 -33.22 -21.20
C VAL A 9 31.55 -32.80 -20.89
N GLY A 10 31.14 -32.99 -19.63
CA GLY A 10 29.89 -32.44 -19.12
C GLY A 10 30.01 -30.93 -18.96
N VAL A 11 29.32 -30.18 -19.82
CA VAL A 11 29.14 -28.73 -19.63
C VAL A 11 28.11 -28.54 -18.52
N LEU A 12 28.61 -28.21 -17.32
CA LEU A 12 27.82 -27.77 -16.19
C LEU A 12 27.21 -26.41 -16.57
N GLY A 13 25.92 -26.41 -16.94
CA GLY A 13 25.18 -25.19 -17.22
C GLY A 13 24.97 -24.39 -15.95
N CYS A 14 25.89 -23.46 -15.64
CA CYS A 14 25.62 -22.40 -14.68
C CYS A 14 24.46 -21.56 -15.22
N ALA A 15 23.30 -21.63 -14.56
CA ALA A 15 22.22 -20.70 -14.77
C ALA A 15 22.69 -19.30 -14.36
N VAL A 16 23.11 -18.50 -15.35
CA VAL A 16 23.36 -17.09 -15.15
C VAL A 16 22.00 -16.43 -14.93
N ALA A 17 21.70 -16.09 -13.67
CA ALA A 17 20.59 -15.20 -13.36
C ALA A 17 20.87 -13.86 -14.03
N VAL A 18 20.30 -13.66 -15.21
CA VAL A 18 20.29 -12.36 -15.89
C VAL A 18 19.71 -11.36 -14.89
N ALA A 19 20.47 -10.33 -14.54
CA ALA A 19 20.02 -9.22 -13.71
C ALA A 19 18.86 -8.51 -14.43
N GLY A 20 17.66 -9.05 -14.25
CA GLY A 20 16.45 -8.64 -14.94
C GLY A 20 15.94 -7.32 -14.38
N ALA A 21 15.43 -6.48 -15.28
CA ALA A 21 14.61 -5.34 -14.91
C ALA A 21 13.57 -5.77 -13.85
N GLN A 22 13.39 -4.95 -12.81
CA GLN A 22 12.39 -5.21 -11.78
C GLN A 22 11.02 -5.42 -12.44
N PRO A 23 10.27 -6.49 -12.07
CA PRO A 23 8.95 -6.73 -12.63
C PRO A 23 8.06 -5.49 -12.49
N LYS A 24 7.32 -5.15 -13.56
CA LYS A 24 6.34 -4.07 -13.50
C LYS A 24 5.30 -4.40 -12.43
N ASP A 25 4.86 -3.37 -11.71
CA ASP A 25 3.84 -3.52 -10.68
C ASP A 25 2.53 -4.05 -11.30
N PRO A 26 1.82 -4.95 -10.59
CA PRO A 26 0.53 -5.44 -11.05
C PRO A 26 -0.48 -4.29 -11.07
N LYS A 27 -1.53 -4.45 -11.88
CA LYS A 27 -2.68 -3.55 -11.85
C LYS A 27 -3.64 -3.95 -10.71
N PRO A 28 -4.42 -3.01 -10.18
CA PRO A 28 -5.55 -3.34 -9.30
C PRO A 28 -6.48 -4.39 -9.94
N LEU A 29 -6.98 -5.30 -9.12
CA LEU A 29 -7.83 -6.41 -9.56
C LEU A 29 -9.26 -5.92 -9.76
N THR A 30 -9.97 -6.43 -10.77
CA THR A 30 -11.40 -6.15 -10.93
C THR A 30 -12.20 -6.80 -9.80
N VAL A 31 -13.20 -6.07 -9.29
CA VAL A 31 -14.13 -6.54 -8.27
C VAL A 31 -15.51 -6.74 -8.89
N ASP A 32 -16.08 -7.93 -8.72
CA ASP A 32 -17.48 -8.18 -9.09
C ASP A 32 -18.40 -7.66 -7.99
N ILE A 33 -19.22 -6.67 -8.33
CA ILE A 33 -20.20 -6.09 -7.41
C ILE A 33 -21.56 -6.76 -7.48
N LYS A 34 -21.82 -7.66 -8.44
CA LYS A 34 -23.13 -8.31 -8.61
C LYS A 34 -23.71 -8.90 -7.31
N PRO A 35 -22.93 -9.54 -6.41
CA PRO A 35 -23.49 -10.16 -5.20
C PRO A 35 -24.14 -9.19 -4.21
N PHE A 36 -23.82 -7.89 -4.27
CA PHE A 36 -24.30 -6.88 -3.32
C PHE A 36 -24.74 -5.59 -4.03
N LYS A 37 -24.94 -5.64 -5.35
CA LYS A 37 -25.17 -4.46 -6.20
C LYS A 37 -26.44 -3.69 -5.83
N ASP A 38 -27.47 -4.40 -5.41
CA ASP A 38 -28.76 -3.88 -4.96
C ASP A 38 -28.69 -3.15 -3.61
N GLN A 39 -27.66 -3.41 -2.81
CA GLN A 39 -27.40 -2.78 -1.53
C GLN A 39 -26.50 -1.54 -1.64
N LEU A 40 -25.94 -1.27 -2.83
CA LEU A 40 -25.00 -0.17 -3.03
C LEU A 40 -25.73 1.16 -3.12
N ILE A 41 -25.21 2.14 -2.38
CA ILE A 41 -25.55 3.55 -2.57
C ILE A 41 -24.51 4.22 -3.44
N VAL A 42 -24.96 5.14 -4.31
CA VAL A 42 -24.10 5.96 -5.15
C VAL A 42 -24.14 7.39 -4.63
N LEU A 43 -22.99 7.96 -4.35
CA LEU A 43 -22.85 9.34 -3.87
C LEU A 43 -21.92 10.12 -4.81
N LYS A 44 -22.11 11.44 -4.87
CA LYS A 44 -21.23 12.35 -5.61
C LYS A 44 -20.89 13.59 -4.81
N ASP A 45 -19.67 14.08 -4.96
CA ASP A 45 -19.29 15.40 -4.49
C ASP A 45 -19.40 16.46 -5.61
N SER A 46 -19.28 17.73 -5.24
CA SER A 46 -19.29 18.86 -6.18
C SER A 46 -18.03 18.97 -7.04
N ALA A 47 -16.94 18.31 -6.65
CA ALA A 47 -15.67 18.27 -7.38
C ALA A 47 -15.62 17.18 -8.46
N GLY A 48 -16.70 16.41 -8.63
CA GLY A 48 -16.82 15.35 -9.64
C GLY A 48 -16.40 13.95 -9.16
N GLY A 49 -16.09 13.79 -7.88
CA GLY A 49 -15.86 12.50 -7.24
C GLY A 49 -17.14 11.66 -7.21
N THR A 50 -17.00 10.38 -7.54
CA THR A 50 -18.05 9.37 -7.41
C THR A 50 -17.65 8.38 -6.33
N TYR A 51 -18.56 8.16 -5.39
CA TYR A 51 -18.42 7.21 -4.30
C TYR A 51 -19.50 6.16 -4.45
N VAL A 52 -19.14 4.90 -4.25
CA VAL A 52 -20.09 3.80 -4.20
C VAL A 52 -19.86 3.08 -2.91
N VAL A 53 -20.90 2.91 -2.10
CA VAL A 53 -20.76 2.42 -0.72
C VAL A 53 -21.69 1.24 -0.52
N LEU A 54 -21.16 0.15 0.02
CA LEU A 54 -21.92 -0.89 0.69
C LEU A 54 -21.96 -0.50 2.17
N PRO A 55 -23.06 0.09 2.66
CA PRO A 55 -23.12 0.65 4.00
C PRO A 55 -23.04 -0.45 5.06
N PRO A 56 -22.58 -0.13 6.28
CA PRO A 56 -22.67 -1.04 7.41
C PRO A 56 -24.13 -1.37 7.70
N THR A 57 -24.43 -2.67 7.69
CA THR A 57 -25.66 -3.24 8.27
C THR A 57 -25.28 -4.12 9.46
N ALA A 58 -26.26 -4.55 10.25
CA ALA A 58 -26.01 -5.36 11.45
C ALA A 58 -25.32 -6.71 11.18
N THR A 59 -25.21 -7.17 9.92
CA THR A 59 -24.75 -8.53 9.58
C THR A 59 -23.75 -8.63 8.42
N THR A 60 -23.24 -7.52 7.86
CA THR A 60 -22.54 -7.57 6.54
C THR A 60 -21.11 -7.01 6.49
N GLU A 61 -20.39 -7.41 5.44
CA GLU A 61 -19.16 -6.78 4.97
C GLU A 61 -19.43 -5.33 4.53
N VAL A 62 -18.52 -4.42 4.90
CA VAL A 62 -18.60 -2.99 4.61
C VAL A 62 -17.52 -2.62 3.61
N ARG A 63 -17.90 -1.96 2.53
CA ARG A 63 -17.00 -1.62 1.42
C ARG A 63 -17.34 -0.25 0.85
N ALA A 64 -16.32 0.42 0.32
CA ALA A 64 -16.51 1.66 -0.42
C ALA A 64 -15.55 1.71 -1.60
N TRP A 65 -15.96 2.37 -2.67
CA TRP A 65 -15.12 2.68 -3.83
C TRP A 65 -15.19 4.16 -4.14
N TYR A 66 -14.10 4.71 -4.64
CA TYR A 66 -14.00 6.12 -5.03
C TYR A 66 -13.23 6.30 -6.33
N GLY A 67 -13.62 7.31 -7.11
CA GLY A 67 -12.86 7.79 -8.24
C GLY A 67 -13.51 9.01 -8.90
N THR A 68 -12.70 9.77 -9.63
CA THR A 68 -13.13 10.95 -10.41
C THR A 68 -13.47 10.60 -11.88
N GLY A 69 -13.34 9.32 -12.25
CA GLY A 69 -13.65 8.80 -13.57
C GLY A 69 -14.50 7.54 -13.51
N LYS A 70 -14.48 6.74 -14.59
CA LYS A 70 -15.24 5.48 -14.67
C LYS A 70 -14.58 4.29 -13.96
N ILE A 71 -13.38 4.46 -13.40
CA ILE A 71 -12.71 3.45 -12.58
C ILE A 71 -12.83 3.91 -11.13
N LEU A 72 -13.40 3.06 -10.28
CA LEU A 72 -13.55 3.32 -8.85
C LEU A 72 -12.67 2.33 -8.07
N TYR A 73 -11.77 2.87 -7.26
CA TYR A 73 -10.82 2.12 -6.45
C TYR A 73 -11.43 1.83 -5.09
N GLU A 74 -11.34 0.59 -4.66
CA GLU A 74 -11.77 0.22 -3.32
C GLU A 74 -10.96 0.95 -2.26
N GLN A 75 -11.66 1.42 -1.24
CA GLN A 75 -11.08 2.13 -0.12
C GLN A 75 -10.62 1.14 0.95
N ILE A 76 -9.45 1.39 1.52
CA ILE A 76 -8.94 0.59 2.64
C ILE A 76 -9.66 1.06 3.89
N LYS A 77 -10.60 0.25 4.37
CA LYS A 77 -11.39 0.53 5.57
C LYS A 77 -10.61 0.19 6.83
N ASP A 78 -10.57 1.12 7.78
CA ASP A 78 -9.98 0.91 9.11
C ASP A 78 -11.02 0.42 10.13
N SER A 79 -12.13 1.16 10.24
CA SER A 79 -13.21 0.86 11.18
C SER A 79 -14.56 1.33 10.61
N PHE A 80 -15.66 0.87 11.22
CA PHE A 80 -17.00 1.31 10.86
C PHE A 80 -17.92 1.21 12.08
N GLY A 81 -19.02 1.97 12.04
CA GLY A 81 -20.06 1.91 13.06
C GLY A 81 -21.41 2.31 12.47
N ALA A 82 -22.49 1.79 13.06
CA ALA A 82 -23.86 2.14 12.70
C ALA A 82 -24.71 2.33 13.97
N ASN A 83 -25.63 3.28 13.92
CA ASN A 83 -26.61 3.56 14.96
C ASN A 83 -27.93 3.99 14.32
N GLY A 84 -28.87 3.06 14.24
CA GLY A 84 -30.06 3.21 13.39
C GLY A 84 -29.63 3.42 11.94
N ASP A 85 -30.19 4.43 11.29
CA ASP A 85 -29.84 4.73 9.90
C ASP A 85 -28.54 5.55 9.76
N ALA A 86 -28.00 6.08 10.86
CA ALA A 86 -26.73 6.80 10.83
C ALA A 86 -25.56 5.82 10.86
N TRP A 87 -24.51 6.11 10.10
CA TRP A 87 -23.32 5.28 10.07
C TRP A 87 -22.07 6.04 9.66
N SER A 88 -20.91 5.49 10.01
CA SER A 88 -19.61 6.00 9.61
C SER A 88 -18.70 4.85 9.18
N MET A 89 -17.83 5.14 8.22
CA MET A 89 -16.76 4.28 7.77
C MET A 89 -15.46 5.07 7.78
N SER A 90 -14.53 4.68 8.64
CA SER A 90 -13.17 5.23 8.67
C SER A 90 -12.36 4.59 7.55
N ILE A 91 -11.72 5.43 6.75
CA ILE A 91 -10.89 5.05 5.61
C ILE A 91 -9.45 5.43 5.90
N TRP A 92 -8.55 4.50 5.65
CA TRP A 92 -7.12 4.74 5.76
C TRP A 92 -6.68 5.85 4.82
N ALA A 93 -6.10 6.90 5.40
CA ALA A 93 -5.73 8.13 4.72
C ALA A 93 -4.30 8.53 5.07
N PRO A 94 -3.29 7.85 4.51
CA PRO A 94 -1.92 7.95 4.99
C PRO A 94 -1.22 9.27 4.62
N ARG A 95 -1.86 10.13 3.82
CA ARG A 95 -1.37 11.48 3.54
C ARG A 95 -1.72 12.49 4.64
N ILE A 96 -2.63 12.12 5.55
CA ILE A 96 -3.05 12.96 6.66
C ILE A 96 -2.07 12.82 7.84
N PRO A 97 -1.67 13.92 8.49
CA PRO A 97 -0.85 13.88 9.69
C PRO A 97 -1.43 13.02 10.82
N GLU A 98 -0.53 12.54 11.68
CA GLU A 98 -0.88 11.79 12.90
C GLU A 98 -1.68 10.49 12.66
N ALA A 99 -1.59 9.93 11.43
CA ALA A 99 -2.31 8.72 11.02
C ALA A 99 -3.84 8.83 11.21
N ARG A 100 -4.39 10.04 11.11
CA ARG A 100 -5.84 10.26 11.20
C ARG A 100 -6.54 9.70 9.97
N PRO A 101 -7.70 9.05 10.12
CA PRO A 101 -8.43 8.49 9.00
C PRO A 101 -9.19 9.58 8.22
N GLY A 102 -9.52 9.29 6.98
CA GLY A 102 -10.65 9.91 6.31
C GLY A 102 -11.94 9.21 6.72
N ALA A 103 -13.09 9.76 6.37
CA ALA A 103 -14.36 9.08 6.61
C ALA A 103 -15.37 9.29 5.48
N ILE A 104 -16.27 8.32 5.34
CA ILE A 104 -17.54 8.47 4.63
C ILE A 104 -18.63 8.20 5.66
N GLU A 105 -19.62 9.09 5.74
CA GLU A 105 -20.64 9.05 6.79
C GLU A 105 -22.03 9.32 6.24
N ARG A 106 -23.03 8.72 6.89
CA ARG A 106 -24.43 9.13 6.84
C ARG A 106 -24.83 9.61 8.23
N LYS A 107 -25.22 10.88 8.35
CA LYS A 107 -25.68 11.47 9.62
C LYS A 107 -27.14 11.06 9.91
N LYS A 108 -27.60 11.35 11.13
CA LYS A 108 -28.96 10.98 11.59
C LYS A 108 -30.08 11.65 10.80
N ASP A 109 -29.82 12.84 10.25
CA ASP A 109 -30.74 13.57 9.37
C ASP A 109 -30.77 13.02 7.93
N GLY A 110 -30.00 11.97 7.64
CA GLY A 110 -29.93 11.32 6.34
C GLY A 110 -28.95 11.96 5.35
N THR A 111 -28.25 13.02 5.73
CA THR A 111 -27.22 13.65 4.91
C THR A 111 -25.94 12.82 4.87
N PHE A 112 -25.17 12.94 3.77
CA PHE A 112 -23.93 12.20 3.57
C PHE A 112 -22.74 13.16 3.51
N PHE A 113 -21.63 12.75 4.10
CA PHE A 113 -20.39 13.53 4.13
C PHE A 113 -19.18 12.66 3.86
N LYS A 114 -18.15 13.27 3.27
CA LYS A 114 -16.78 12.78 3.26
C LYS A 114 -15.95 13.74 4.10
N SER A 115 -15.06 13.23 4.94
CA SER A 115 -14.09 14.04 5.67
C SER A 115 -12.66 13.52 5.45
N CYS A 116 -11.70 14.44 5.50
CA CYS A 116 -10.29 14.16 5.71
C CYS A 116 -9.87 14.99 6.93
N ASP A 117 -9.21 14.37 7.90
CA ASP A 117 -8.76 15.04 9.13
C ASP A 117 -9.89 15.64 9.98
N PHE A 118 -11.08 15.04 9.97
CA PHE A 118 -12.24 15.49 10.74
C PHE A 118 -12.67 16.96 10.46
N LYS A 119 -12.15 17.59 9.41
CA LYS A 119 -12.34 19.01 9.08
C LYS A 119 -12.77 19.25 7.64
N ASP A 120 -12.37 18.38 6.70
CA ASP A 120 -12.65 18.56 5.27
C ASP A 120 -13.97 17.93 4.82
N ASP A 121 -15.07 18.42 5.38
CA ASP A 121 -16.43 17.94 5.14
C ASP A 121 -16.93 18.32 3.74
N SER A 122 -16.76 17.42 2.78
CA SER A 122 -17.45 17.51 1.49
C SER A 122 -18.84 16.92 1.63
N VAL A 123 -19.87 17.73 1.42
CA VAL A 123 -21.26 17.24 1.33
C VAL A 123 -21.36 16.31 0.12
N LEU A 124 -21.90 15.11 0.35
CA LEU A 124 -22.13 14.13 -0.69
C LEU A 124 -23.63 14.09 -1.04
N THR A 125 -23.93 14.17 -2.33
CA THR A 125 -25.29 14.04 -2.84
C THR A 125 -25.55 12.60 -3.24
N GLN A 126 -26.60 11.98 -2.70
CA GLN A 126 -27.02 10.66 -3.12
C GLN A 126 -27.63 10.71 -4.54
N VAL A 127 -27.16 9.81 -5.40
CA VAL A 127 -27.71 9.57 -6.72
C VAL A 127 -28.60 8.33 -6.66
N THR A 128 -29.80 8.40 -7.21
CA THR A 128 -30.81 7.32 -7.17
C THR A 128 -31.33 6.97 -8.57
N GLY A 129 -32.15 5.91 -8.66
CA GLY A 129 -32.83 5.50 -9.90
C GLY A 129 -31.88 5.16 -11.04
N ASP A 130 -32.28 5.51 -12.27
CA ASP A 130 -31.53 5.21 -13.50
C ASP A 130 -30.12 5.79 -13.51
N LYS A 131 -29.91 6.94 -12.86
CA LYS A 131 -28.58 7.57 -12.76
C LYS A 131 -27.64 6.72 -11.90
N ALA A 132 -28.13 6.19 -10.78
CA ALA A 132 -27.36 5.28 -9.93
C ALA A 132 -27.08 3.97 -10.66
N LYS A 133 -28.11 3.39 -11.30
CA LYS A 133 -28.00 2.18 -12.11
C LYS A 133 -26.92 2.32 -13.19
N LEU A 134 -26.88 3.45 -13.90
CA LEU A 134 -25.88 3.72 -14.92
C LEU A 134 -24.45 3.70 -14.35
N VAL A 135 -24.23 4.26 -13.16
CA VAL A 135 -22.92 4.17 -12.48
C VAL A 135 -22.59 2.71 -12.20
N LEU A 136 -23.49 1.98 -11.54
CA LEU A 136 -23.27 0.58 -11.15
C LEU A 136 -23.15 -0.39 -12.36
N ASP A 137 -23.70 -0.04 -13.53
CA ASP A 137 -23.64 -0.85 -14.75
C ASP A 137 -22.42 -0.53 -15.62
N LYS A 138 -21.93 0.72 -15.61
CA LYS A 138 -20.94 1.20 -16.59
C LYS A 138 -19.57 1.50 -15.99
N TYR A 139 -19.45 1.58 -14.68
CA TYR A 139 -18.18 1.87 -14.01
C TYR A 139 -17.45 0.55 -13.74
N THR A 140 -16.13 0.62 -13.72
CA THR A 140 -15.26 -0.49 -13.35
C THR A 140 -14.88 -0.36 -11.89
N PHE A 141 -15.18 -1.40 -11.11
CA PHE A 141 -14.82 -1.50 -9.71
C PHE A 141 -13.53 -2.30 -9.61
N VAL A 142 -12.54 -1.76 -8.91
CA VAL A 142 -11.25 -2.41 -8.71
C VAL A 142 -10.87 -2.45 -7.24
N SER A 143 -9.94 -3.34 -6.89
CA SER A 143 -9.26 -3.37 -5.60
C SER A 143 -8.59 -2.02 -5.29
N PRO A 144 -8.03 -1.82 -4.08
CA PRO A 144 -7.36 -0.58 -3.77
C PRO A 144 -6.29 -0.22 -4.81
N GLY A 145 -6.21 1.07 -5.17
CA GLY A 145 -5.22 1.57 -6.13
C GLY A 145 -3.79 1.34 -5.67
N MET A 146 -3.60 1.21 -4.36
CA MET A 146 -2.35 0.88 -3.73
C MET A 146 -2.00 -0.60 -3.85
N VAL A 147 -1.27 -0.94 -4.91
CA VAL A 147 -0.75 -2.29 -5.14
C VAL A 147 0.52 -2.61 -4.35
N ARG A 148 1.16 -1.59 -3.77
CA ARG A 148 2.34 -1.70 -2.90
C ARG A 148 2.15 -0.93 -1.62
N VAL A 149 2.58 -1.52 -0.51
CA VAL A 149 2.44 -0.95 0.83
C VAL A 149 3.81 -0.73 1.46
N PRO A 150 3.96 0.31 2.31
CA PRO A 150 5.16 0.51 3.11
C PRO A 150 5.51 -0.74 3.93
N HIS A 151 6.80 -1.04 4.01
CA HIS A 151 7.33 -2.19 4.76
C HIS A 151 8.35 -1.76 5.82
N LEU A 152 9.27 -0.86 5.45
CA LEU A 152 10.29 -0.31 6.35
C LEU A 152 10.57 1.14 5.97
N LEU A 153 10.74 2.00 6.97
CA LEU A 153 11.32 3.32 6.81
C LEU A 153 12.43 3.48 7.83
N ALA A 154 13.60 3.90 7.37
CA ALA A 154 14.73 4.23 8.23
C ALA A 154 15.44 5.50 7.72
N ARG A 155 16.22 6.14 8.58
CA ARG A 155 16.95 7.37 8.26
C ARG A 155 18.31 7.40 8.95
N ASP A 156 19.32 7.95 8.29
CA ASP A 156 20.59 8.30 8.94
C ASP A 156 20.60 9.73 9.48
N ASP A 157 21.64 10.09 10.24
CA ASP A 157 21.77 11.41 10.87
C ASP A 157 21.98 12.55 9.86
N SER A 158 22.32 12.24 8.61
CA SER A 158 22.48 13.21 7.53
C SER A 158 21.17 13.52 6.77
N GLY A 159 20.07 12.87 7.17
CA GLY A 159 18.75 13.05 6.57
C GLY A 159 18.55 12.25 5.27
N VAL A 160 19.34 11.20 5.03
CA VAL A 160 19.10 10.24 3.96
C VAL A 160 18.15 9.15 4.48
N TYR A 161 17.10 8.90 3.70
CA TYR A 161 16.09 7.89 3.98
C TYR A 161 16.41 6.60 3.23
N TYR A 162 16.05 5.49 3.87
CA TYR A 162 16.09 4.13 3.37
C TYR A 162 14.67 3.59 3.50
N PHE A 163 13.99 3.43 2.37
CA PHE A 163 12.59 3.07 2.33
C PHE A 163 12.42 1.74 1.60
N VAL A 164 11.61 0.86 2.17
CA VAL A 164 11.22 -0.41 1.55
C VAL A 164 9.71 -0.44 1.44
N ASP A 165 9.22 -0.76 0.25
CA ASP A 165 7.85 -1.20 0.05
C ASP A 165 7.80 -2.65 -0.42
N ARG A 166 6.60 -3.23 -0.37
CA ARG A 166 6.33 -4.55 -0.91
C ARG A 166 4.98 -4.59 -1.61
N LEU A 167 4.73 -5.59 -2.45
CA LEU A 167 3.38 -5.82 -2.94
C LEU A 167 2.41 -5.99 -1.78
N SER A 168 1.20 -5.45 -1.93
CA SER A 168 0.13 -5.66 -0.96
C SER A 168 -0.22 -7.15 -0.88
N LYS A 169 -0.83 -7.58 0.23
CA LYS A 169 -1.21 -9.00 0.42
C LYS A 169 -2.14 -9.51 -0.69
N VAL A 170 -3.03 -8.64 -1.19
CA VAL A 170 -3.93 -8.94 -2.32
C VAL A 170 -3.17 -9.28 -3.60
N HIS A 171 -1.96 -8.73 -3.76
CA HIS A 171 -1.06 -9.01 -4.87
C HIS A 171 0.08 -9.98 -4.50
N GLY A 172 -0.13 -10.81 -3.48
CA GLY A 172 0.79 -11.88 -3.08
C GLY A 172 1.75 -11.51 -1.93
N GLY A 173 1.84 -10.24 -1.52
CA GLY A 173 2.57 -9.83 -0.31
C GLY A 173 4.10 -9.95 -0.36
N LYS A 174 4.63 -10.51 -1.45
CA LYS A 174 6.04 -10.81 -1.75
C LYS A 174 6.48 -9.89 -2.88
N SER A 175 7.78 -9.70 -3.08
CA SER A 175 8.41 -8.65 -3.94
C SER A 175 8.56 -7.31 -3.22
N PHE A 176 9.81 -6.97 -2.94
CA PHE A 176 10.23 -5.75 -2.28
C PHE A 176 10.84 -4.76 -3.29
N ARG A 177 10.83 -3.48 -2.95
CA ARG A 177 11.66 -2.45 -3.59
C ARG A 177 12.40 -1.69 -2.51
N VAL A 178 13.66 -1.35 -2.76
CA VAL A 178 14.47 -0.53 -1.86
C VAL A 178 14.74 0.80 -2.52
N PHE A 179 14.47 1.88 -1.79
CA PHE A 179 14.73 3.24 -2.21
C PHE A 179 15.68 3.91 -1.23
N VAL A 180 16.65 4.67 -1.74
CA VAL A 180 17.58 5.45 -0.90
C VAL A 180 17.71 6.85 -1.44
N GLY A 181 17.63 7.86 -0.56
CA GLY A 181 17.78 9.26 -0.96
C GLY A 181 17.23 10.25 0.06
N ARG A 182 17.30 11.54 -0.28
CA ARG A 182 16.61 12.60 0.48
C ARG A 182 15.16 12.72 0.01
N LYS A 183 14.34 13.45 0.76
CA LYS A 183 12.96 13.82 0.37
C LYS A 183 12.94 14.34 -1.08
N GLY A 184 11.97 13.88 -1.87
CA GLY A 184 11.81 14.18 -3.31
C GLY A 184 12.87 13.57 -4.24
N GLY A 185 13.95 13.01 -3.72
CA GLY A 185 15.10 12.51 -4.47
C GLY A 185 15.40 11.03 -4.26
N MET A 186 14.39 10.24 -3.90
CA MET A 186 14.53 8.81 -3.65
C MET A 186 14.91 8.07 -4.94
N LYS A 187 15.95 7.23 -4.87
CA LYS A 187 16.40 6.40 -5.99
C LYS A 187 16.08 4.94 -5.71
N LEU A 188 15.39 4.29 -6.64
CA LEU A 188 15.19 2.84 -6.62
C LEU A 188 16.54 2.14 -6.79
N LEU A 189 16.89 1.28 -5.85
CA LEU A 189 18.06 0.41 -5.93
C LEU A 189 17.61 -0.97 -6.40
N ALA A 190 18.23 -1.47 -7.47
CA ALA A 190 17.95 -2.80 -7.97
C ALA A 190 18.41 -3.86 -6.94
N LEU A 191 17.43 -4.65 -6.47
CA LEU A 191 17.70 -5.79 -5.60
C LEU A 191 18.41 -6.90 -6.37
N THR A 192 19.42 -7.49 -5.74
CA THR A 192 20.13 -8.68 -6.22
C THR A 192 19.72 -9.92 -5.43
N ASP A 193 19.38 -9.76 -4.16
CA ASP A 193 18.91 -10.84 -3.29
C ASP A 193 18.06 -10.28 -2.13
N VAL A 194 17.19 -11.12 -1.58
CA VAL A 194 16.45 -10.85 -0.34
C VAL A 194 16.46 -12.08 0.55
N ALA A 195 17.15 -12.00 1.69
CA ALA A 195 17.07 -13.01 2.74
C ALA A 195 16.02 -12.59 3.78
N THR A 196 15.21 -13.53 4.24
CA THR A 196 14.23 -13.31 5.33
C THR A 196 14.16 -14.58 6.18
N ASP A 197 14.53 -14.45 7.45
CA ASP A 197 14.57 -15.55 8.42
C ASP A 197 14.29 -15.04 9.84
N SER A 198 14.51 -15.89 10.85
CA SER A 198 14.26 -15.55 12.26
C SER A 198 15.15 -14.42 12.80
N GLY A 199 16.30 -14.16 12.17
CA GLY A 199 17.27 -13.13 12.54
C GLY A 199 17.00 -11.77 11.89
N GLY A 200 16.13 -11.70 10.88
CA GLY A 200 15.82 -10.45 10.22
C GLY A 200 15.56 -10.55 8.73
N GLN A 201 15.76 -9.41 8.07
CA GLN A 201 15.70 -9.29 6.62
C GLN A 201 16.94 -8.59 6.09
N VAL A 202 17.50 -9.10 5.00
CA VAL A 202 18.62 -8.48 4.29
C VAL A 202 18.18 -8.21 2.86
N PHE A 203 18.25 -6.95 2.45
CA PHE A 203 17.97 -6.50 1.11
C PHE A 203 19.29 -6.12 0.43
N SER A 204 19.81 -7.01 -0.40
CA SER A 204 21.08 -6.78 -1.09
C SER A 204 20.88 -6.04 -2.40
N THR A 205 21.72 -5.04 -2.63
CA THR A 205 21.75 -4.24 -3.86
C THR A 205 23.19 -4.15 -4.37
N LYS A 206 23.37 -3.73 -5.63
CA LYS A 206 24.71 -3.49 -6.18
C LYS A 206 25.53 -2.44 -5.42
N THR A 207 24.85 -1.55 -4.67
CA THR A 207 25.49 -0.40 -3.99
C THR A 207 25.65 -0.58 -2.49
N GLY A 208 25.15 -1.67 -1.93
CA GLY A 208 25.16 -1.98 -0.50
C GLY A 208 23.97 -2.81 -0.05
N ASP A 209 23.98 -3.22 1.22
CA ASP A 209 22.92 -4.00 1.84
C ASP A 209 22.14 -3.16 2.85
N LEU A 210 20.81 -3.18 2.77
CA LEU A 210 19.96 -2.73 3.86
C LEU A 210 19.58 -3.93 4.71
N ARG A 211 19.98 -3.94 5.97
CA ARG A 211 19.76 -5.04 6.92
C ARG A 211 18.81 -4.58 8.00
N LEU A 212 17.73 -5.32 8.21
CA LEU A 212 16.82 -5.16 9.33
C LEU A 212 17.06 -6.34 10.28
N VAL A 213 17.86 -6.12 11.31
CA VAL A 213 18.20 -7.18 12.27
C VAL A 213 17.17 -7.21 13.39
N TYR A 214 16.66 -8.40 13.71
CA TYR A 214 15.80 -8.61 14.87
C TYR A 214 16.66 -9.07 16.05
N THR A 215 16.74 -8.24 17.08
CA THR A 215 17.40 -8.65 18.32
C THR A 215 16.47 -9.55 19.12
N ALA A 216 17.05 -10.48 19.90
CA ALA A 216 16.29 -11.41 20.71
C ALA A 216 15.47 -10.67 21.77
N ASP A 217 14.30 -11.22 22.10
CA ASP A 217 13.57 -10.88 23.32
C ASP A 217 14.54 -11.10 24.50
N ASN A 218 14.70 -10.09 25.35
CA ASN A 218 15.58 -10.16 26.50
C ASN A 218 15.01 -11.03 27.63
N GLY A 219 13.90 -11.74 27.38
CA GLY A 219 13.25 -12.64 28.34
C GLY A 219 12.38 -11.90 29.36
N MET A 220 12.20 -10.58 29.21
CA MET A 220 11.37 -9.75 30.08
C MET A 220 10.05 -9.33 29.42
N GLY A 221 9.68 -9.94 28.29
CA GLY A 221 8.45 -9.61 27.56
C GLY A 221 8.58 -8.33 26.72
N GLU A 222 9.80 -7.86 26.47
CA GLU A 222 10.08 -6.74 25.59
C GLU A 222 9.95 -7.21 24.12
N PRO A 223 9.25 -6.45 23.26
CA PRO A 223 9.19 -6.76 21.83
C PRO A 223 10.60 -6.84 21.23
N LYS A 224 10.83 -7.78 20.31
CA LYS A 224 12.08 -7.84 19.53
C LYS A 224 12.37 -6.46 18.92
N SER A 225 13.47 -5.82 19.31
CA SER A 225 13.84 -4.53 18.74
C SER A 225 14.40 -4.74 17.33
N ARG A 226 14.05 -3.83 16.42
CA ARG A 226 14.54 -3.84 15.04
C ARG A 226 15.64 -2.80 14.91
N SER A 227 16.80 -3.22 14.42
CA SER A 227 17.95 -2.33 14.24
C SER A 227 18.32 -2.29 12.75
N PRO A 228 17.78 -1.31 11.98
CA PRO A 228 18.14 -1.16 10.58
C PRO A 228 19.57 -0.63 10.44
N VAL A 229 20.27 -1.18 9.45
CA VAL A 229 21.68 -0.89 9.18
C VAL A 229 21.89 -0.85 7.68
N TRP A 230 22.65 0.14 7.21
CA TRP A 230 23.17 0.16 5.85
C TRP A 230 24.63 -0.30 5.83
N VAL A 231 24.96 -1.26 4.97
CA VAL A 231 26.33 -1.75 4.79
C VAL A 231 26.81 -1.47 3.38
N LYS A 232 27.86 -0.68 3.23
CA LYS A 232 28.45 -0.33 1.93
C LYS A 232 29.97 -0.45 1.96
N GLY A 233 30.51 -1.33 1.12
CA GLY A 233 31.96 -1.57 1.05
C GLY A 233 32.57 -1.98 2.40
N GLY A 234 31.86 -2.83 3.15
CA GLY A 234 32.27 -3.28 4.49
C GLY A 234 32.03 -2.26 5.62
N LYS A 235 31.70 -1.01 5.31
CA LYS A 235 31.37 0.00 6.33
C LYS A 235 29.90 -0.11 6.73
N LYS A 236 29.67 -0.14 8.05
CA LYS A 236 28.35 -0.17 8.68
C LYS A 236 27.92 1.25 9.03
N SER A 237 26.68 1.61 8.66
CA SER A 237 26.01 2.84 9.08
C SER A 237 24.73 2.46 9.82
N GLU A 238 24.62 2.87 11.07
CA GLU A 238 23.43 2.64 11.87
C GLU A 238 22.32 3.60 11.43
N LEU A 239 21.09 3.10 11.41
CA LEU A 239 19.94 3.86 10.98
C LEU A 239 18.91 3.90 12.11
N VAL A 240 18.18 5.00 12.16
CA VAL A 240 17.00 5.13 13.03
C VAL A 240 15.80 4.57 12.28
N GLU A 241 15.14 3.56 12.84
CA GLU A 241 13.85 3.10 12.32
C GLU A 241 12.77 4.14 12.61
N LEU A 242 11.94 4.42 11.61
CA LEU A 242 10.81 5.32 11.71
C LEU A 242 9.51 4.52 11.50
N SER A 243 8.48 4.80 12.30
CA SER A 243 7.16 4.18 12.10
C SER A 243 6.59 4.56 10.74
N VAL A 244 6.26 3.56 9.92
CA VAL A 244 5.65 3.77 8.59
C VAL A 244 4.23 4.34 8.68
N GLU A 245 3.54 4.12 9.80
CA GLU A 245 2.18 4.61 10.03
C GLU A 245 2.19 6.11 10.39
N ILE A 246 3.00 6.48 11.40
CA ILE A 246 3.11 7.87 11.85
C ILE A 246 3.75 8.76 10.78
N ASN A 247 4.69 8.21 10.01
CA ASN A 247 5.36 8.92 8.92
C ASN A 247 4.65 8.77 7.57
N GLY A 248 3.34 8.49 7.57
CA GLY A 248 2.53 8.44 6.35
C GLY A 248 2.72 9.66 5.45
N PRO A 249 2.53 10.91 5.91
CA PRO A 249 2.68 12.10 5.06
C PRO A 249 4.08 12.18 4.42
N LEU A 250 5.13 11.87 5.18
CA LEU A 250 6.49 11.82 4.65
C LEU A 250 6.59 10.79 3.50
N ILE A 251 6.08 9.57 3.69
CA ILE A 251 6.17 8.49 2.71
C ILE A 251 5.34 8.80 1.45
N PHE A 252 4.10 9.27 1.63
CA PHE A 252 3.12 9.39 0.55
C PHE A 252 3.08 10.76 -0.13
N ASN A 253 3.68 11.80 0.46
CA ASN A 253 3.77 13.15 -0.11
C ASN A 253 5.21 13.55 -0.43
N GLU A 254 6.15 13.33 0.51
CA GLU A 254 7.46 13.98 0.46
C GLU A 254 8.58 13.12 -0.13
N LEU A 255 8.54 11.78 0.02
CA LEU A 255 9.58 10.90 -0.54
C LEU A 255 9.50 10.80 -2.07
N GLY A 256 8.36 11.11 -2.68
CA GLY A 256 8.15 11.06 -4.13
C GLY A 256 8.01 9.64 -4.71
N VAL A 257 7.83 8.62 -3.86
CA VAL A 257 7.67 7.21 -4.27
C VAL A 257 6.25 6.91 -4.75
N TYR A 258 5.24 7.45 -4.07
CA TYR A 258 3.83 7.23 -4.38
C TYR A 258 3.22 8.48 -5.02
N LYS A 259 2.83 8.36 -6.29
CA LYS A 259 2.13 9.44 -7.01
C LYS A 259 0.62 9.36 -6.89
N PHE A 260 0.09 8.14 -6.86
CA PHE A 260 -1.33 7.84 -6.83
C PHE A 260 -1.59 6.71 -5.83
N ILE A 261 -2.60 6.86 -4.96
CA ILE A 261 -3.02 5.81 -4.01
C ILE A 261 -4.49 5.43 -4.15
N GLY A 262 -5.31 6.26 -4.80
CA GLY A 262 -6.73 6.00 -5.06
C GLY A 262 -7.62 6.17 -3.83
N SER A 263 -7.16 6.92 -2.83
CA SER A 263 -7.92 7.18 -1.59
C SER A 263 -8.83 8.39 -1.74
N ILE A 264 -9.94 8.44 -0.97
CA ILE A 264 -10.80 9.64 -0.85
C ILE A 264 -10.05 10.88 -0.33
N CYS A 265 -8.90 10.68 0.30
CA CYS A 265 -8.02 11.73 0.82
C CYS A 265 -6.70 11.82 0.03
N GLU A 266 -6.76 11.62 -1.29
CA GLU A 266 -5.59 11.67 -2.18
C GLU A 266 -4.91 13.06 -2.17
N ASN A 267 -5.68 14.16 -2.28
CA ASN A 267 -5.13 15.50 -2.53
C ASN A 267 -5.11 16.41 -1.29
N VAL A 268 -4.99 15.82 -0.10
CA VAL A 268 -4.91 16.54 1.18
C VAL A 268 -3.46 16.85 1.51
#